data_AF-A0A4T0V9Q7-F1
#
_entry.id   AF-A0A4T0V9Q7-F1
#
_cell.length_a   1.000
_cell.length_b   1.000
_cell.length_c   1.000
_cell.angle_alpha   90.00
_cell.angle_beta   90.00
_cell.angle_gamma   90.00
#
_symmetry.space_group_name_H-M   'P 1'
#
loop_
_entity.id
_entity.type
_entity.pdbx_description
1 polymer ?
#
loop_
_entity_poly.entity_id
_entity_poly.type
_entity_poly.pdbx_seq_one_letter_code
_entity_poly.pdbx_strand_id
1 'polypeptide(L)'
;MGRRTTVGDLVRERRNRLGLSQRAAARSCGIPQSMLSRIESGETQPSVATLQRILDGLGAELHLELRSTAAGEPRREKERSRWLNRVVVGELMLDPDRVIAIARGNIERWRDVHAGRPPIQEALDRWSEILDDGVEAIVESLTGSSEEAEDLRQNSPFAGVLSPEQRERALASFRAHGDDGRSSVPAAAEAPRLLP
;
A
#
# COMPACT_ATOMS: atom_id res chain seq x y z
N MET A 1 -19.20 -4.91 14.74
CA MET A 1 -18.85 -5.14 13.32
C MET A 1 -19.37 -3.95 12.51
N GLY A 2 -18.52 -3.07 11.98
CA GLY A 2 -18.97 -1.93 11.19
C GLY A 2 -19.64 -2.38 9.89
N ARG A 3 -20.77 -1.78 9.53
CA ARG A 3 -21.48 -2.09 8.28
C ARG A 3 -20.58 -1.75 7.10
N ARG A 4 -20.28 -2.71 6.22
CA ARG A 4 -19.54 -2.49 4.97
C ARG A 4 -20.36 -1.56 4.06
N THR A 5 -19.74 -0.50 3.55
CA THR A 5 -20.35 0.40 2.56
C THR A 5 -20.76 -0.39 1.32
N THR A 6 -22.03 -0.26 0.91
CA THR A 6 -22.54 -0.90 -0.31
C THR A 6 -22.44 0.03 -1.51
N VAL A 7 -22.53 -0.52 -2.72
CA VAL A 7 -22.64 0.27 -3.96
C VAL A 7 -23.82 1.24 -3.90
N GLY A 8 -24.94 0.81 -3.32
CA GLY A 8 -26.13 1.66 -3.12
C GLY A 8 -25.86 2.86 -2.22
N ASP A 9 -25.05 2.68 -1.18
CA ASP A 9 -24.65 3.78 -0.27
C ASP A 9 -23.80 4.82 -1.01
N LEU A 10 -22.86 4.39 -1.85
CA LEU A 10 -22.02 5.28 -2.67
C LEU A 10 -22.83 6.05 -3.72
N VAL A 11 -23.76 5.38 -4.39
CA VAL A 11 -24.67 6.01 -5.36
C VAL A 11 -25.54 7.07 -4.69
N ARG A 12 -26.13 6.74 -3.52
CA ARG A 12 -26.92 7.68 -2.73
C ARG A 12 -26.10 8.90 -2.32
N GLU A 13 -24.88 8.67 -1.82
CA GLU A 13 -23.98 9.75 -1.38
C GLU A 13 -23.61 10.69 -2.53
N ARG A 14 -23.24 10.15 -3.70
CA ARG A 14 -22.97 10.96 -4.89
C ARG A 14 -24.20 11.75 -5.32
N ARG A 15 -25.38 11.13 -5.36
CA ARG A 15 -26.64 11.80 -5.70
C ARG A 15 -26.94 12.96 -4.75
N ASN A 16 -26.78 12.74 -3.44
CA ASN A 16 -27.02 13.77 -2.43
C ASN A 16 -26.04 14.96 -2.56
N ARG A 17 -24.76 14.71 -2.85
CA ARG A 17 -23.77 15.77 -3.12
C ARG A 17 -24.12 16.63 -4.33
N LEU A 18 -24.81 16.06 -5.32
CA LEU A 18 -25.33 16.78 -6.48
C LEU A 18 -26.67 17.49 -6.21
N GLY A 19 -27.24 17.36 -5.00
CA GLY A 19 -28.54 17.94 -4.65
C GLY A 19 -29.72 17.31 -5.40
N LEU A 20 -29.55 16.12 -5.97
CA LEU A 20 -30.56 15.50 -6.82
C LEU A 20 -31.53 14.62 -6.02
N SER A 21 -32.83 14.71 -6.33
CA SER A 21 -33.79 13.69 -5.90
C SER A 21 -33.55 12.39 -6.66
N GLN A 22 -33.99 11.25 -6.10
CA GLN A 22 -33.92 9.96 -6.81
C GLN A 22 -34.59 10.02 -8.19
N ARG A 23 -35.71 10.75 -8.31
CA ARG A 23 -36.43 10.89 -9.58
C ARG A 23 -35.62 11.72 -10.60
N ALA A 24 -34.91 12.76 -10.15
CA ALA A 24 -34.05 13.56 -11.02
C ALA A 24 -32.81 12.79 -11.48
N ALA A 25 -32.14 12.11 -10.54
CA ALA A 25 -30.99 11.26 -10.84
C ALA A 25 -31.34 10.10 -11.80
N ALA A 26 -32.44 9.39 -11.54
CA ALA A 26 -32.88 8.29 -12.40
C ALA A 26 -33.14 8.73 -13.85
N ARG A 27 -33.70 9.93 -14.05
CA ARG A 27 -33.84 10.53 -15.39
C ARG A 27 -32.49 10.83 -16.04
N SER A 28 -31.55 11.43 -15.29
CA SER A 28 -30.19 11.71 -15.77
C SER A 28 -29.44 10.44 -16.18
N CYS A 29 -29.66 9.35 -15.44
CA CYS A 29 -29.03 8.05 -15.69
C CYS A 29 -29.79 7.17 -16.69
N GLY A 30 -30.95 7.59 -17.21
CA GLY A 30 -31.76 6.78 -18.13
C GLY A 30 -32.28 5.46 -17.52
N ILE A 31 -32.61 5.45 -16.23
CA ILE A 31 -33.14 4.26 -15.53
C ILE A 31 -34.47 4.55 -14.83
N PRO A 32 -35.29 3.53 -14.53
CA PRO A 32 -36.50 3.72 -13.72
C PRO A 32 -36.17 4.20 -12.30
N GLN A 33 -36.91 5.18 -11.76
CA GLN A 33 -36.69 5.66 -10.38
C GLN A 33 -36.87 4.55 -9.34
N SER A 34 -37.79 3.62 -9.56
CA SER A 34 -37.98 2.44 -8.71
C SER A 34 -36.75 1.52 -8.70
N MET A 35 -35.99 1.45 -9.79
CA MET A 35 -34.72 0.70 -9.85
C MET A 35 -33.65 1.42 -9.02
N LEU A 36 -33.50 2.74 -9.17
CA LEU A 36 -32.55 3.52 -8.38
C LEU A 36 -32.86 3.43 -6.87
N SER A 37 -34.14 3.50 -6.50
CA SER A 37 -34.56 3.35 -5.09
C SER A 37 -34.17 2.01 -4.50
N ARG A 38 -34.41 0.90 -5.22
CA ARG A 38 -34.04 -0.46 -4.78
C ARG A 38 -32.53 -0.67 -4.70
N ILE A 39 -31.76 -0.03 -5.58
CA ILE A 39 -30.30 -0.06 -5.54
C ILE A 39 -29.80 0.69 -4.30
N GLU A 40 -30.28 1.92 -4.06
CA GLU A 40 -29.85 2.71 -2.90
C GLU A 40 -30.25 2.08 -1.56
N SER A 41 -31.41 1.40 -1.49
CA SER A 41 -31.83 0.68 -0.28
C SER A 41 -31.06 -0.63 -0.06
N GLY A 42 -30.33 -1.12 -1.07
CA GLY A 42 -29.65 -2.42 -1.04
C GLY A 42 -30.57 -3.61 -1.32
N GLU A 43 -31.82 -3.37 -1.71
CA GLU A 43 -32.79 -4.41 -2.08
C GLU A 43 -32.41 -5.11 -3.40
N THR A 44 -31.66 -4.45 -4.28
CA THR A 44 -31.20 -5.05 -5.54
C THR A 44 -29.77 -4.64 -5.83
N GLN A 45 -28.92 -5.61 -6.21
CA GLN A 45 -27.59 -5.32 -6.70
C GLN A 45 -27.65 -4.99 -8.20
N PRO A 46 -27.12 -3.83 -8.63
CA PRO A 46 -27.06 -3.52 -10.05
C PRO A 46 -26.06 -4.44 -10.75
N SER A 47 -26.32 -4.80 -12.01
CA SER A 47 -25.27 -5.35 -12.87
C SER A 47 -24.18 -4.30 -13.10
N VAL A 48 -22.96 -4.73 -13.46
CA VAL A 48 -21.86 -3.80 -13.80
C VAL A 48 -22.29 -2.79 -14.87
N ALA A 49 -22.99 -3.26 -15.91
CA ALA A 49 -23.52 -2.39 -16.97
C ALA A 49 -24.55 -1.36 -16.46
N THR A 50 -25.38 -1.72 -15.47
CA THR A 50 -26.34 -0.78 -14.87
C THR A 50 -25.63 0.21 -13.96
N LEU A 51 -24.62 -0.24 -13.21
CA LEU A 51 -23.81 0.62 -12.36
C LEU A 51 -23.05 1.67 -13.18
N GLN A 52 -22.40 1.26 -14.28
CA GLN A 52 -21.72 2.17 -15.21
C GLN A 52 -22.67 3.26 -15.69
N ARG A 53 -23.86 2.90 -16.18
CA ARG A 53 -24.87 3.86 -16.65
C ARG A 53 -25.32 4.85 -15.58
N ILE A 54 -25.43 4.40 -14.32
CA ILE A 54 -25.73 5.28 -13.19
C ILE A 54 -24.58 6.25 -12.95
N LEU A 55 -23.35 5.76 -12.92
CA LEU A 55 -22.16 6.57 -12.66
C LEU A 55 -21.94 7.62 -13.77
N ASP A 56 -22.13 7.24 -15.03
CA ASP A 56 -22.10 8.16 -16.18
C ASP A 56 -23.10 9.31 -15.99
N GLY A 57 -24.35 8.97 -15.67
CA GLY A 57 -25.42 9.95 -15.43
C GLY A 57 -25.24 10.81 -14.17
N LEU A 58 -24.30 10.45 -13.28
CA LEU A 58 -23.92 11.18 -12.07
C LEU A 58 -22.52 11.83 -12.17
N GLY A 59 -21.88 11.76 -13.35
CA GLY A 59 -20.53 12.28 -13.57
C GLY A 59 -19.52 11.67 -12.59
N ALA A 60 -19.50 10.34 -12.49
CA ALA A 60 -18.58 9.57 -11.65
C ALA A 60 -17.96 8.42 -12.48
N GLU A 61 -16.82 7.92 -12.04
CA GLU A 61 -16.09 6.83 -12.69
C GLU A 61 -15.97 5.62 -11.76
N LEU A 62 -16.06 4.40 -12.31
CA LEU A 62 -15.87 3.16 -11.57
C LEU A 62 -14.40 2.73 -11.60
N HIS A 63 -13.75 2.79 -10.44
CA HIS A 63 -12.41 2.21 -10.25
C HIS A 63 -12.53 0.90 -9.47
N LEU A 64 -12.17 -0.23 -10.10
CA LEU A 64 -12.18 -1.55 -9.47
C LEU A 64 -10.75 -1.97 -9.10
N GLU A 65 -10.55 -2.33 -7.84
CA GLU A 65 -9.31 -2.90 -7.35
C GLU A 65 -9.59 -4.26 -6.71
N LEU A 66 -8.92 -5.31 -7.18
CA LEU A 66 -9.01 -6.63 -6.58
C LEU A 66 -8.03 -6.72 -5.41
N ARG A 67 -8.55 -6.77 -4.18
CA ARG A 67 -7.76 -7.01 -2.98
C ARG A 67 -8.06 -8.40 -2.42
N SER A 68 -7.02 -9.12 -1.99
CA SER A 68 -7.17 -10.39 -1.30
C SER A 68 -7.83 -10.19 0.07
N THR A 69 -8.76 -11.08 0.44
CA THR A 69 -9.56 -10.98 1.67
C THR A 69 -8.99 -11.79 2.83
N ALA A 70 -7.74 -12.27 2.76
CA ALA A 70 -7.16 -12.95 3.92
C ALA A 70 -7.01 -11.94 5.07
N ALA A 71 -7.76 -12.13 6.15
CA ALA A 71 -7.91 -11.16 7.24
C ALA A 71 -6.61 -10.85 8.03
N GLY A 72 -5.46 -11.38 7.62
CA GLY A 72 -4.12 -11.05 8.11
C GLY A 72 -3.21 -10.35 7.08
N GLU A 73 -3.69 -10.09 5.87
CA GLU A 73 -2.86 -9.64 4.73
C GLU A 73 -2.29 -8.23 4.88
N PRO A 74 -3.01 -7.20 5.39
CA PRO A 74 -2.40 -5.88 5.61
C PRO A 74 -1.25 -5.95 6.62
N ARG A 75 -1.37 -6.80 7.65
CA ARG A 75 -0.30 -7.00 8.65
C ARG A 75 0.86 -7.80 8.06
N ARG A 76 0.58 -8.92 7.39
CA ARG A 76 1.61 -9.76 6.76
C ARG A 76 2.32 -9.08 5.60
N GLU A 77 1.63 -8.25 4.83
CA GLU A 77 2.20 -7.44 3.75
C GLU A 77 3.10 -6.33 4.31
N LYS A 78 2.66 -5.64 5.37
CA LYS A 78 3.51 -4.70 6.12
C LYS A 78 4.75 -5.39 6.70
N GLU A 79 4.60 -6.56 7.31
CA GLU A 79 5.70 -7.37 7.85
C GLU A 79 6.66 -7.85 6.75
N ARG A 80 6.13 -8.28 5.61
CA ARG A 80 6.90 -8.66 4.42
C ARG A 80 7.69 -7.46 3.87
N SER A 81 7.07 -6.29 3.78
CA SER A 81 7.74 -5.06 3.34
C SER A 81 8.88 -4.69 4.30
N ARG A 82 8.64 -4.73 5.62
CA ARG A 82 9.69 -4.50 6.63
C ARG A 82 10.83 -5.52 6.49
N TRP A 83 10.51 -6.79 6.28
CA TRP A 83 11.51 -7.82 6.05
C TRP A 83 12.40 -7.52 4.85
N LEU A 84 11.80 -7.18 3.71
CA LEU A 84 12.55 -6.81 2.51
C LEU A 84 13.42 -5.57 2.73
N ASN A 85 12.90 -4.54 3.40
CA ASN A 85 13.67 -3.33 3.71
C ASN A 85 14.86 -3.63 4.64
N ARG A 86 14.77 -4.58 5.57
CA ARG A 86 15.93 -5.03 6.36
C ARG A 86 17.01 -5.72 5.53
N VAL A 87 16.61 -6.46 4.49
CA VAL A 87 17.59 -7.06 3.55
C VAL A 87 18.24 -5.98 2.68
N VAL A 88 17.47 -4.96 2.25
CA VAL A 88 18.03 -3.78 1.59
C VAL A 88 19.05 -3.07 2.47
N VAL A 89 18.79 -2.94 3.78
CA VAL A 89 19.78 -2.41 4.73
C VAL A 89 21.06 -3.25 4.72
N GLY A 90 20.97 -4.58 4.64
CA GLY A 90 22.14 -5.44 4.49
C GLY A 90 22.98 -5.10 3.24
N GLU A 91 22.34 -4.91 2.09
CA GLU A 91 23.04 -4.47 0.87
C GLU A 91 23.60 -3.06 1.02
N LEU A 92 22.86 -2.15 1.67
CA LEU A 92 23.29 -0.78 1.94
C LEU A 92 24.56 -0.74 2.79
N MET A 93 24.69 -1.61 3.80
CA MET A 93 25.90 -1.70 4.62
C MET A 93 27.12 -2.24 3.86
N LEU A 94 26.90 -3.04 2.81
CA LEU A 94 27.97 -3.65 2.01
C LEU A 94 28.44 -2.73 0.88
N ASP A 95 27.52 -2.02 0.24
CA ASP A 95 27.80 -1.14 -0.89
C ASP A 95 26.83 0.07 -0.90
N PRO A 96 27.10 1.09 -0.05
CA PRO A 96 26.24 2.25 0.06
C PRO A 96 26.08 3.01 -1.25
N ASP A 97 27.18 3.20 -1.99
CA ASP A 97 27.21 4.01 -3.21
C ASP A 97 26.31 3.41 -4.29
N ARG A 98 26.37 2.09 -4.51
CA ARG A 98 25.49 1.41 -5.46
C ARG A 98 24.03 1.55 -5.07
N VAL A 99 23.70 1.33 -3.80
CA VAL A 99 22.32 1.36 -3.31
C VAL A 99 21.72 2.76 -3.41
N ILE A 100 22.50 3.78 -3.03
CA ILE A 100 22.09 5.20 -3.13
C ILE A 100 21.92 5.58 -4.60
N ALA A 101 22.83 5.18 -5.50
CA ALA A 101 22.71 5.46 -6.93
C ALA A 101 21.43 4.86 -7.53
N ILE A 102 21.10 3.61 -7.20
CA ILE A 102 19.84 2.98 -7.62
C ILE A 102 18.64 3.76 -7.09
N ALA A 103 18.65 4.14 -5.81
CA ALA A 103 17.55 4.87 -5.20
C ALA A 103 17.31 6.23 -5.86
N ARG A 104 18.37 7.01 -6.12
CA ARG A 104 18.28 8.31 -6.80
C ARG A 104 17.73 8.15 -8.22
N GLY A 105 18.25 7.19 -8.99
CA GLY A 105 17.74 6.92 -10.33
C GLY A 105 16.28 6.45 -10.35
N ASN A 106 15.80 5.82 -9.27
CA ASN A 106 14.38 5.48 -9.12
C ASN A 106 13.53 6.72 -8.84
N ILE A 107 13.96 7.58 -7.90
CA ILE A 107 13.27 8.84 -7.57
C ILE A 107 13.12 9.70 -8.81
N GLU A 108 14.18 9.90 -9.58
CA GLU A 108 14.16 10.69 -10.83
C GLU A 108 13.12 10.14 -11.81
N ARG A 109 13.16 8.83 -12.10
CA ARG A 109 12.20 8.20 -13.01
C ARG A 109 10.75 8.28 -12.51
N TRP A 110 10.54 8.19 -11.20
CA TRP A 110 9.19 8.19 -10.62
C TRP A 110 8.59 9.58 -10.48
N ARG A 111 9.40 10.63 -10.32
CA ARG A 111 8.93 12.02 -10.30
C ARG A 111 8.14 12.36 -11.57
N ASP A 112 8.64 11.95 -12.72
CA ASP A 112 7.96 12.18 -14.01
C ASP A 112 6.64 11.40 -14.11
N VAL A 113 6.66 10.12 -13.69
CA VAL A 113 5.49 9.23 -13.76
C VAL A 113 4.37 9.64 -12.81
N HIS A 114 4.71 10.23 -11.66
CA HIS A 114 3.76 10.65 -10.63
C HIS A 114 3.55 12.17 -10.60
N ALA A 115 3.83 12.85 -11.71
CA ALA A 115 3.48 14.26 -11.89
C ALA A 115 1.98 14.47 -11.60
N GLY A 116 1.66 15.33 -10.63
CA GLY A 116 0.28 15.63 -10.23
C GLY A 116 -0.28 14.79 -9.07
N ARG A 117 0.56 14.03 -8.35
CA ARG A 117 0.17 13.33 -7.11
C ARG A 117 0.96 13.87 -5.91
N PRO A 118 0.49 14.96 -5.26
CA PRO A 118 1.27 15.66 -4.22
C PRO A 118 1.78 14.75 -3.09
N PRO A 119 0.97 13.82 -2.51
CA PRO A 119 1.48 12.98 -1.42
C PRO A 119 2.65 12.06 -1.82
N ILE A 120 2.69 11.63 -3.08
CA ILE A 120 3.81 10.80 -3.58
C ILE A 120 5.03 11.69 -3.81
N GLN A 121 4.84 12.90 -4.32
CA GLN A 121 5.94 13.86 -4.53
C GLN A 121 6.60 14.25 -3.21
N GLU A 122 5.80 14.58 -2.19
CA GLU A 122 6.29 14.88 -0.84
C GLU A 122 7.13 13.72 -0.27
N ALA A 123 6.68 12.47 -0.47
CA ALA A 123 7.44 11.30 -0.04
C ALA A 123 8.77 11.14 -0.81
N LEU A 124 8.78 11.40 -2.12
CA LEU A 124 10.00 11.35 -2.95
C LEU A 124 11.00 12.46 -2.58
N ASP A 125 10.50 13.64 -2.25
CA ASP A 125 11.32 14.76 -1.79
C ASP A 125 11.93 14.44 -0.42
N ARG A 126 11.12 13.92 0.51
CA ARG A 126 11.62 13.46 1.81
C ARG A 126 12.67 12.35 1.67
N TRP A 127 12.46 11.40 0.77
CA TRP A 127 13.49 10.39 0.48
C TRP A 127 14.77 11.00 -0.12
N SER A 128 14.67 12.05 -0.93
CA SER A 128 15.86 12.72 -1.47
C SER A 128 16.68 13.36 -0.35
N GLU A 129 16.02 14.05 0.58
CA GLU A 129 16.67 14.62 1.78
C GLU A 129 17.34 13.53 2.62
N ILE A 130 16.64 12.43 2.91
CA ILE A 130 17.20 11.30 3.68
C ILE A 130 18.44 10.71 3.00
N LEU A 131 18.45 10.62 1.67
CA LEU A 131 19.61 10.15 0.90
C LEU A 131 20.78 11.14 0.95
N ASP A 132 20.51 12.44 1.13
CA ASP A 132 21.53 13.48 1.31
C ASP A 132 22.07 13.50 2.76
N ASP A 133 21.23 13.18 3.75
CA ASP A 133 21.59 13.09 5.18
C ASP A 133 22.53 11.92 5.50
N GLY A 134 22.52 10.87 4.67
CA GLY A 134 23.49 9.77 4.72
C GLY A 134 22.93 8.42 5.16
N VAL A 135 23.83 7.45 5.32
CA VAL A 135 23.49 6.03 5.49
C VAL A 135 22.67 5.76 6.75
N GLU A 136 22.99 6.41 7.87
CA GLU A 136 22.30 6.25 9.14
C GLU A 136 20.83 6.67 9.05
N ALA A 137 20.56 7.82 8.40
CA ALA A 137 19.19 8.31 8.19
C ALA A 137 18.36 7.37 7.31
N ILE A 138 18.99 6.77 6.29
CA ILE A 138 18.36 5.76 5.43
C ILE A 138 17.98 4.52 6.26
N VAL A 139 18.90 4.02 7.09
CA VAL A 139 18.65 2.84 7.94
C VAL A 139 17.51 3.09 8.91
N GLU A 140 17.50 4.26 9.56
CA GLU A 140 16.44 4.65 10.48
C GLU A 140 15.08 4.67 9.76
N SER A 141 15.01 5.28 8.58
CA SER A 141 13.78 5.36 7.79
C SER A 141 13.29 3.98 7.31
N LEU A 142 14.22 3.10 6.91
CA LEU A 142 13.89 1.76 6.42
C LEU A 142 13.48 0.78 7.54
N THR A 143 13.95 0.99 8.77
CA THR A 143 13.73 0.05 9.88
C THR A 143 12.83 0.59 10.99
N GLY A 144 12.58 1.89 11.00
CA GLY A 144 11.83 2.60 12.04
C GLY A 144 10.37 2.15 12.16
N SER A 145 9.84 2.22 13.38
CA SER A 145 8.45 1.88 13.70
C SER A 145 7.52 3.09 13.79
N SER A 146 8.01 4.31 13.52
CA SER A 146 7.18 5.52 13.50
C SER A 146 6.18 5.48 12.35
N GLU A 147 5.08 6.24 12.48
CA GLU A 147 4.08 6.42 11.42
C GLU A 147 4.73 7.00 10.16
N GLU A 148 5.59 8.01 10.31
CA GLU A 148 6.38 8.59 9.22
C GLU A 148 7.23 7.54 8.48
N ALA A 149 7.92 6.66 9.21
CA ALA A 149 8.70 5.58 8.59
C ALA A 149 7.82 4.52 7.92
N GLU A 150 6.61 4.27 8.43
CA GLU A 150 5.63 3.41 7.75
C GLU A 150 5.18 4.00 6.41
N ASP A 151 4.87 5.29 6.37
CA ASP A 151 4.41 5.98 5.16
C ASP A 151 5.52 6.11 4.12
N LEU A 152 6.74 6.45 4.54
CA LEU A 152 7.90 6.50 3.65
C LEU A 152 8.20 5.15 2.99
N ARG A 153 8.09 4.04 3.72
CA ARG A 153 8.31 2.70 3.16
C ARG A 153 7.30 2.30 2.09
N GLN A 154 6.09 2.86 2.10
CA GLN A 154 5.11 2.61 1.03
C GLN A 154 5.59 3.17 -0.32
N ASN A 155 6.44 4.22 -0.27
CA ASN A 155 7.03 4.88 -1.44
C ASN A 155 8.57 4.69 -1.48
N SER A 156 9.06 3.56 -0.99
CA SER A 156 10.50 3.26 -0.88
C SER A 156 11.20 3.26 -2.25
N PRO A 157 12.26 4.08 -2.46
CA PRO A 157 12.97 4.18 -3.74
C PRO A 157 13.96 3.04 -3.98
N PHE A 158 14.02 2.02 -3.12
CA PHE A 158 15.04 0.95 -3.20
C PHE A 158 14.62 -0.24 -4.08
N ALA A 159 13.65 -0.05 -4.98
CA ALA A 159 13.26 -1.07 -5.94
C ALA A 159 14.45 -1.45 -6.85
N GLY A 160 14.70 -2.75 -7.02
CA GLY A 160 15.81 -3.24 -7.85
C GLY A 160 17.18 -3.30 -7.17
N VAL A 161 17.30 -2.88 -5.91
CA VAL A 161 18.53 -3.09 -5.12
C VAL A 161 18.82 -4.57 -4.90
N LEU A 162 17.76 -5.35 -4.60
CA LEU A 162 17.87 -6.81 -4.48
C LEU A 162 17.71 -7.45 -5.85
N SER A 163 18.62 -8.35 -6.20
CA SER A 163 18.46 -9.26 -7.35
C SER A 163 17.19 -10.11 -7.19
N PRO A 164 16.63 -10.66 -8.30
CA PRO A 164 15.51 -11.59 -8.22
C PRO A 164 15.75 -12.75 -7.24
N GLU A 165 16.96 -13.32 -7.26
CA GLU A 165 17.37 -14.44 -6.41
C GLU A 165 17.53 -14.01 -4.94
N GLN A 166 18.10 -12.84 -4.67
CA GLN A 166 18.17 -12.27 -3.31
C GLN A 166 16.77 -12.02 -2.76
N ARG A 167 15.88 -11.45 -3.57
CA ARG A 167 14.48 -11.19 -3.20
C ARG A 167 13.74 -12.49 -2.93
N GLU A 168 13.90 -13.50 -3.77
CA GLU A 168 13.26 -14.80 -3.56
C GLU A 168 13.74 -15.46 -2.27
N ARG A 169 15.06 -15.49 -2.03
CA ARG A 169 15.65 -16.00 -0.78
C ARG A 169 15.11 -15.26 0.46
N ALA A 170 15.05 -13.93 0.39
CA ALA A 170 14.49 -13.13 1.47
C ALA A 170 13.03 -13.49 1.77
N LEU A 171 12.20 -13.62 0.73
CA LEU A 171 10.79 -13.97 0.88
C LEU A 171 10.59 -15.41 1.36
N ALA A 172 11.44 -16.35 0.96
CA ALA A 172 11.43 -17.71 1.46
C ALA A 172 11.76 -17.76 2.96
N SER A 173 12.78 -17.00 3.39
CA SER A 173 13.14 -16.87 4.81
C SER A 173 12.01 -16.25 5.63
N PHE A 174 11.36 -15.19 5.13
CA PHE A 174 10.19 -14.59 5.76
C PHE A 174 9.06 -15.60 5.95
N ARG A 175 8.74 -16.41 4.93
CA ARG A 175 7.69 -17.44 5.05
C ARG A 175 8.04 -18.51 6.09
N ALA A 176 9.32 -18.84 6.24
CA ALA A 176 9.79 -19.83 7.19
C ALA A 176 9.84 -19.33 8.65
N HIS A 177 10.00 -18.01 8.87
CA HIS A 177 10.22 -17.43 10.22
C HIS A 177 9.17 -16.37 10.62
N GLY A 178 8.16 -16.13 9.79
CA GLY A 178 7.28 -14.95 9.86
C GLY A 178 6.14 -15.00 10.89
N ASP A 179 6.00 -16.05 11.70
CA ASP A 179 4.89 -16.18 12.67
C ASP A 179 5.32 -16.39 14.14
N ASP A 180 6.60 -16.67 14.45
CA ASP A 180 7.05 -17.05 15.81
C ASP A 180 7.83 -15.97 16.58
N GLY A 181 7.67 -14.70 16.21
CA GLY A 181 8.50 -13.60 16.70
C GLY A 181 8.01 -12.83 17.93
N ARG A 182 7.27 -13.45 18.86
CA ARG A 182 7.15 -12.88 20.21
C ARG A 182 8.38 -13.34 20.99
N SER A 183 9.42 -12.50 20.99
CA SER A 183 10.60 -12.59 21.86
C SER A 183 11.24 -13.99 21.97
N SER A 184 12.19 -14.28 21.10
CA SER A 184 13.33 -15.13 21.47
C SER A 184 14.60 -14.40 21.07
N VAL A 185 15.07 -13.56 22.00
CA VAL A 185 16.51 -13.36 22.15
C VAL A 185 17.10 -14.77 22.23
N PRO A 186 18.03 -15.18 21.35
CA PRO A 186 18.74 -16.43 21.58
C PRO A 186 19.53 -16.23 22.87
N ALA A 187 19.13 -16.94 23.91
CA ALA A 187 19.92 -17.07 25.13
C ALA A 187 21.33 -17.47 24.69
N ALA A 188 22.31 -16.69 25.15
CA ALA A 188 23.71 -16.86 24.82
C ALA A 188 24.07 -18.35 24.95
N ALA A 189 24.60 -18.91 23.85
CA ALA A 189 25.19 -20.23 23.87
C ALA A 189 26.34 -20.23 24.90
N GLU A 190 26.13 -20.93 26.01
CA GLU A 190 27.20 -21.26 26.94
C GLU A 190 28.30 -21.99 26.17
N ALA A 191 29.48 -21.36 26.13
CA ALA A 191 30.68 -21.97 25.58
C ALA A 191 31.06 -23.21 26.40
N PRO A 192 31.47 -24.32 25.76
CA PRO A 192 31.98 -25.48 26.49
C PRO A 192 33.30 -25.12 27.19
N ARG A 193 33.34 -25.31 28.51
CA ARG A 193 34.57 -25.25 29.31
C ARG A 193 35.53 -26.32 28.80
N LEU A 194 36.60 -25.91 28.13
CA LEU A 194 37.79 -26.71 27.94
C LEU A 194 38.78 -26.38 29.05
N LEU A 195 38.95 -27.30 30.02
CA LEU A 195 40.19 -27.56 30.75
C LEU A 195 40.09 -29.00 31.29
N PRO A 196 41.21 -29.73 31.39
CA PRO A 196 42.15 -29.52 32.51
C PRO A 196 43.39 -28.69 32.15
#